data_AF-A0A4Y7T250-F1
#
_entry.id   AF-A0A4Y7T250-F1
#
_cell.length_a   1.000
_cell.length_b   1.000
_cell.length_c   1.000
_cell.angle_alpha   90.00
_cell.angle_beta   90.00
_cell.angle_gamma   90.00
#
_symmetry.space_group_name_H-M   'P 1'
#
loop_
_entity.id
_entity.type
_entity.pdbx_description
1 polymer ?
#
loop_
_entity_poly.entity_id
_entity_poly.type
_entity_poly.pdbx_seq_one_letter_code
_entity_poly.pdbx_strand_id
1 'polypeptide(L)'
;MLTFFDIPFRYYLNYHRIYRTQWVELPHIERTCTSRGSPPSKVQPRSIAYPEGRKTYTLPTVYDPSTNTYVSESAWILKYLDGRYPSTTSARAFPKGTSVLQSAFLTAWATRHPALGCNHPRYRKDAARRESYILRGDAESRISRENTAC
;
A
#
# COMPACT_ATOMS: atom_id res chain seq x y z
N MET A 1 -2.34 8.79 -10.34
CA MET A 1 -2.29 7.41 -10.84
C MET A 1 -2.94 6.51 -9.80
N LEU A 2 -4.17 6.05 -10.04
CA LEU A 2 -4.84 5.11 -9.13
C LEU A 2 -4.16 3.76 -9.31
N THR A 3 -3.53 3.24 -8.26
CA THR A 3 -2.89 1.93 -8.34
C THR A 3 -3.96 0.84 -8.21
N PHE A 4 -3.71 -0.34 -8.77
CA PHE A 4 -4.69 -1.44 -8.86
C PHE A 4 -5.39 -1.79 -7.54
N PHE A 5 -4.77 -1.49 -6.39
CA PHE A 5 -5.30 -1.77 -5.05
C PHE A 5 -6.33 -0.76 -4.52
N ASP A 6 -6.43 0.43 -5.13
CA ASP A 6 -7.29 1.53 -4.68
C ASP A 6 -8.74 1.40 -5.16
N ILE A 7 -8.95 0.68 -6.27
CA ILE A 7 -10.19 0.67 -7.04
C ILE A 7 -11.40 0.15 -6.22
N PRO A 8 -11.34 -1.01 -5.53
CA PRO A 8 -12.50 -1.57 -4.83
C PRO A 8 -13.01 -0.65 -3.71
N PHE A 9 -12.07 -0.05 -2.98
CA PHE A 9 -12.37 0.86 -1.88
C PHE A 9 -13.02 2.16 -2.37
N ARG A 10 -12.51 2.75 -3.45
CA ARG A 10 -13.10 3.96 -4.04
C ARG A 10 -14.52 3.70 -4.54
N TYR A 11 -14.77 2.56 -5.16
CA TYR A 11 -16.13 2.17 -5.60
C TYR A 11 -17.09 2.04 -4.44
N TYR A 12 -16.70 1.37 -3.35
CA TYR A 12 -17.52 1.25 -2.15
C TYR A 12 -17.90 2.62 -1.60
N LEU A 13 -16.92 3.49 -1.40
CA LEU A 13 -17.17 4.84 -0.90
C LEU A 13 -18.05 5.67 -1.84
N ASN A 14 -17.90 5.52 -3.16
CA ASN A 14 -18.74 6.18 -4.16
C ASN A 14 -20.19 5.71 -4.08
N TYR A 15 -20.39 4.40 -3.91
CA TYR A 15 -21.72 3.81 -3.77
C TYR A 15 -22.43 4.38 -2.54
N HIS A 16 -21.71 4.47 -1.42
CA HIS A 16 -22.26 4.95 -0.15
C HIS A 16 -22.25 6.48 0.01
N ARG A 17 -21.53 7.22 -0.84
CA ARG A 17 -21.42 8.71 -0.83
C ARG A 17 -20.93 9.32 0.49
N ILE A 18 -20.11 8.60 1.27
CA ILE A 18 -19.69 8.98 2.63
C ILE A 18 -18.21 9.35 2.77
N TYR A 19 -17.67 10.21 1.90
CA TYR A 19 -16.24 10.57 1.99
C TYR A 19 -15.89 11.94 1.41
N ARG A 20 -14.74 12.45 1.85
CA ARG A 20 -14.02 13.55 1.19
C ARG A 20 -12.62 13.07 0.82
N THR A 21 -12.11 13.52 -0.33
CA THR A 21 -10.77 13.14 -0.79
C THR A 21 -9.77 14.19 -0.37
N GLN A 22 -8.66 13.75 0.22
CA GLN A 22 -7.45 14.55 0.35
C GLN A 22 -6.40 13.97 -0.59
N TRP A 23 -5.79 14.84 -1.39
CA TRP A 23 -4.72 14.46 -2.29
C TRP A 23 -3.39 14.60 -1.55
N VAL A 24 -2.54 13.59 -1.68
CA VAL A 24 -1.20 13.57 -1.09
C VAL A 24 -0.23 13.12 -2.17
N GLU A 25 0.83 13.90 -2.34
CA GLU A 25 1.91 13.56 -3.28
C GLU A 25 2.68 12.34 -2.81
N LEU A 26 3.08 11.48 -3.75
CA LEU A 26 3.78 10.22 -3.49
C LEU A 26 4.96 10.33 -2.48
N PRO A 27 5.91 11.28 -2.62
CA PRO A 27 7.02 11.40 -1.66
C PRO A 27 6.58 11.81 -0.25
N HIS A 28 5.40 12.42 -0.12
CA HIS A 28 4.89 12.91 1.16
C HIS A 28 3.97 11.90 1.87
N ILE A 29 3.67 10.74 1.28
CA ILE A 29 2.77 9.74 1.87
C ILE A 29 3.28 9.27 3.23
N GLU A 30 4.54 8.84 3.32
CA GLU A 30 5.10 8.33 4.58
C GLU A 30 5.11 9.38 5.69
N ARG A 31 5.53 10.61 5.36
CA ARG A 31 5.56 11.72 6.30
C ARG A 31 4.16 12.07 6.79
N THR A 32 3.20 12.18 5.88
CA THR A 32 1.81 12.53 6.23
C THR A 32 1.13 11.44 7.05
N CYS A 33 1.26 10.16 6.67
CA CYS A 33 0.70 9.04 7.42
C CYS A 33 1.31 8.94 8.83
N THR A 34 2.64 9.08 8.94
CA THR A 34 3.34 9.05 10.25
C THR A 34 2.93 10.22 11.13
N SER A 35 2.90 11.44 10.58
CA SER A 35 2.49 12.64 11.34
C SER A 35 1.06 12.58 11.87
N ARG A 36 0.18 11.83 11.19
CA ARG A 36 -1.21 11.64 11.55
C ARG A 36 -1.44 10.43 12.46
N GLY A 37 -0.40 9.66 12.78
CA GLY A 37 -0.52 8.44 13.57
C GLY A 37 -1.22 7.30 12.84
N SER A 38 -1.21 7.31 11.50
CA SER A 38 -1.79 6.22 10.72
C SER A 38 -0.97 4.94 10.90
N PRO A 39 -1.62 3.77 11.04
CA PRO A 39 -0.91 2.50 11.04
C PRO A 39 -0.16 2.28 9.71
N PRO A 40 0.99 1.59 9.74
CA PRO A 40 1.68 1.18 8.53
C PRO A 40 0.92 0.05 7.83
N SER A 41 0.87 0.12 6.51
CA SER A 41 0.24 -0.88 5.64
C SER A 41 0.92 -2.24 5.68
N LYS A 42 2.25 -2.24 5.72
CA LYS A 42 3.05 -3.45 5.83
C LYS A 42 4.20 -3.23 6.78
N VAL A 43 4.38 -4.19 7.69
CA VAL A 43 5.55 -4.26 8.56
C VAL A 43 6.34 -5.49 8.12
N GLN A 44 7.51 -5.25 7.55
CA GLN A 44 8.46 -6.32 7.25
C GLN A 44 9.34 -6.55 8.48
N PRO A 45 9.53 -7.83 8.90
CA PRO A 45 10.41 -8.14 10.02
C PRO A 45 11.83 -7.73 9.70
N ARG A 46 12.64 -7.61 10.76
CA ARG A 46 14.07 -7.34 10.68
C ARG A 46 14.72 -8.31 9.68
N SER A 47 15.54 -7.77 8.79
CA SER A 47 16.32 -8.56 7.83
C SER A 47 17.72 -7.98 7.70
N ILE A 48 18.62 -8.71 7.05
CA ILE A 48 20.02 -8.27 6.83
C ILE A 48 20.08 -6.89 6.17
N ALA A 49 19.15 -6.61 5.24
CA ALA A 49 19.05 -5.32 4.57
C ALA A 49 18.33 -4.22 5.39
N TYR A 50 17.57 -4.59 6.42
CA TYR A 50 16.80 -3.68 7.26
C TYR A 50 16.91 -4.11 8.73
N PRO A 51 17.97 -3.70 9.44
CA PRO A 51 18.25 -4.11 10.81
C PRO A 51 17.23 -3.60 11.82
N GLU A 52 16.36 -2.64 11.48
CA GLU A 52 15.29 -2.16 12.37
C GLU A 52 13.89 -2.66 11.94
N GLY A 53 13.81 -3.44 10.87
CA GLY A 53 12.56 -3.74 10.18
C GLY A 53 12.12 -2.58 9.28
N ARG A 54 11.25 -2.86 8.31
CA ARG A 54 10.79 -1.85 7.35
C ARG A 54 9.29 -1.67 7.49
N LYS A 55 8.86 -0.47 7.87
CA LYS A 55 7.47 -0.03 7.79
C LYS A 55 7.22 0.53 6.39
N THR A 56 6.06 0.24 5.82
CA THR A 56 5.66 0.75 4.51
C THR A 56 4.31 1.39 4.66
N TYR A 57 4.19 2.62 4.20
CA TYR A 57 2.95 3.40 4.21
C TYR A 57 2.42 3.48 2.79
N THR A 58 1.19 3.00 2.59
CA THR A 58 0.53 3.06 1.30
C THR A 58 -0.87 3.64 1.43
N LEU A 59 -1.30 4.32 0.39
CA LEU A 59 -2.70 4.69 0.22
C LEU A 59 -3.46 3.47 -0.36
N PRO A 60 -4.76 3.32 -0.05
CA PRO A 60 -5.62 4.28 0.64
C PRO A 60 -5.48 4.22 2.18
N THR A 61 -5.68 5.37 2.82
CA THR A 61 -5.82 5.52 4.28
C THR A 61 -7.05 6.36 4.56
N VAL A 62 -7.87 5.94 5.53
CA VAL A 62 -9.08 6.64 5.95
C VAL A 62 -8.95 7.14 7.36
N TYR A 63 -9.45 8.35 7.59
CA TYR A 63 -9.67 8.89 8.91
C TYR A 63 -11.17 8.93 9.17
N ASP A 64 -11.63 8.27 10.22
CA ASP A 64 -13.00 8.37 10.69
C ASP A 64 -13.07 9.41 11.82
N PRO A 65 -13.70 10.59 11.60
CA PRO A 65 -13.82 11.61 12.64
C PRO A 65 -14.75 11.18 13.79
N SER A 66 -15.66 10.22 13.58
CA SER A 66 -16.59 9.77 14.61
C SER A 66 -15.92 8.92 15.69
N THR A 67 -14.84 8.22 15.34
CA THR A 67 -14.05 7.41 16.29
C THR A 67 -12.63 7.93 16.47
N ASN A 68 -12.27 9.03 15.80
CA ASN A 68 -10.93 9.59 15.76
C ASN A 68 -9.86 8.54 15.42
N THR A 69 -10.14 7.67 14.45
CA THR A 69 -9.30 6.51 14.13
C THR A 69 -8.79 6.57 12.70
N TYR A 70 -7.50 6.27 12.52
CA TYR A 70 -6.90 6.05 11.21
C TYR A 70 -6.89 4.56 10.88
N VAL A 71 -7.37 4.22 9.68
CA VAL A 71 -7.36 2.85 9.15
C VAL A 71 -6.63 2.86 7.82
N SER A 72 -5.59 2.03 7.73
CA SER A 72 -4.83 1.77 6.50
C SER A 72 -5.19 0.39 5.94
N GLU A 73 -4.81 0.13 4.68
CA GLU A 73 -5.12 -1.08 3.90
C GLU A 73 -6.58 -1.20 3.42
N SER A 74 -6.76 -1.26 2.10
CA SER A 74 -8.08 -1.23 1.45
C SER A 74 -9.03 -2.32 1.95
N ALA A 75 -8.55 -3.57 2.10
CA ALA A 75 -9.38 -4.67 2.61
C ALA A 75 -9.78 -4.50 4.08
N TRP A 76 -8.91 -3.92 4.90
CA TRP A 76 -9.18 -3.65 6.32
C TRP A 76 -10.14 -2.48 6.48
N ILE A 77 -9.95 -1.43 5.69
CA ILE A 77 -10.85 -0.28 5.63
C ILE A 77 -12.28 -0.74 5.27
N LEU A 78 -12.43 -1.58 4.24
CA LEU A 78 -13.74 -2.08 3.84
C LEU A 78 -14.41 -2.92 4.95
N LYS A 79 -13.65 -3.78 5.64
CA LYS A 79 -14.18 -4.53 6.81
C LYS A 79 -14.59 -3.62 7.95
N TYR A 80 -13.79 -2.59 8.23
CA TYR A 80 -14.09 -1.58 9.25
C TYR A 80 -15.39 -0.84 8.94
N LEU A 81 -15.56 -0.39 7.69
CA LEU A 81 -16.78 0.31 7.25
C LEU A 81 -18.02 -0.59 7.28
N ASP A 82 -17.91 -1.84 6.80
CA ASP A 82 -19.02 -2.81 6.83
C ASP A 82 -19.51 -3.11 8.26
N GLY A 83 -18.59 -3.11 9.24
CA GLY A 83 -18.95 -3.29 10.65
C GLY A 83 -19.53 -2.03 11.30
N ARG A 84 -19.02 -0.85 10.92
CA ARG A 84 -19.34 0.42 11.61
C ARG A 84 -20.58 1.12 11.10
N TYR A 85 -20.91 0.97 9.82
CA TYR A 85 -22.04 1.61 9.15
C TYR A 85 -23.05 0.58 8.60
N PRO A 86 -23.68 -0.23 9.49
CA PRO A 86 -24.54 -1.31 9.06
C PRO A 86 -25.87 -0.83 8.46
N SER A 87 -26.30 0.42 8.67
CA SER A 87 -27.57 0.99 8.21
C SER A 87 -27.66 1.20 6.69
N THR A 88 -26.55 1.14 5.96
CA THR A 88 -26.52 1.27 4.48
C THR A 88 -26.68 -0.09 3.79
N THR A 89 -27.51 -0.97 4.36
CA THR A 89 -27.45 -2.45 4.30
C THR A 89 -27.79 -3.12 2.96
N SER A 90 -27.89 -2.40 1.85
CA SER A 90 -28.13 -3.04 0.55
C SER A 90 -26.85 -3.49 -0.17
N ALA A 91 -25.67 -2.95 0.18
CA ALA A 91 -24.40 -3.33 -0.46
C ALA A 91 -23.21 -3.37 0.53
N ARG A 92 -23.06 -4.50 1.23
CA ARG A 92 -21.83 -4.79 1.99
C ARG A 92 -20.72 -5.20 1.02
N ALA A 93 -19.48 -4.79 1.31
CA ALA A 93 -18.32 -5.27 0.54
C ALA A 93 -18.08 -6.77 0.77
N PHE A 94 -18.29 -7.21 2.02
CA PHE A 94 -18.16 -8.60 2.44
C PHE A 94 -19.50 -9.14 2.99
N PRO A 95 -20.38 -9.67 2.13
CA PRO A 95 -21.58 -10.38 2.59
C PRO A 95 -21.21 -11.55 3.51
N LYS A 96 -22.07 -11.86 4.49
CA LYS A 96 -21.83 -12.96 5.46
C LYS A 96 -21.58 -14.27 4.71
N GLY A 97 -20.52 -14.99 5.09
CA GLY A 97 -20.14 -16.28 4.48
C GLY A 97 -19.31 -16.18 3.19
N THR A 98 -19.03 -14.99 2.66
CA THR A 98 -18.30 -14.85 1.38
C THR A 98 -16.79 -14.64 1.51
N SER A 99 -16.27 -14.47 2.73
CA SER A 99 -14.86 -14.15 2.97
C SER A 99 -13.89 -15.18 2.39
N VAL A 100 -14.18 -16.48 2.56
CA VAL A 100 -13.36 -17.57 2.04
C VAL A 100 -13.38 -17.56 0.51
N LEU A 101 -14.57 -17.45 -0.10
CA LEU A 101 -14.73 -17.40 -1.56
C LEU A 101 -13.95 -16.23 -2.18
N GLN A 102 -14.10 -15.02 -1.64
CA GLN A 102 -13.39 -13.86 -2.15
C GLN A 102 -11.87 -13.99 -1.98
N SER A 103 -11.40 -14.55 -0.87
CA SER A 103 -9.96 -14.80 -0.65
C SER A 103 -9.40 -15.86 -1.61
N ALA A 104 -10.15 -16.93 -1.86
CA ALA A 104 -9.79 -17.99 -2.79
C ALA A 104 -9.76 -17.44 -4.22
N PHE A 105 -10.73 -16.60 -4.60
CA PHE A 105 -10.76 -15.91 -5.88
C PHE A 105 -9.52 -15.02 -6.07
N LEU A 106 -9.19 -14.16 -5.11
CA LEU A 106 -8.00 -13.31 -5.18
C LEU A 106 -6.71 -14.14 -5.32
N THR A 107 -6.63 -15.26 -4.61
CA THR A 107 -5.49 -16.17 -4.68
C THR A 107 -5.39 -16.86 -6.05
N ALA A 108 -6.50 -17.39 -6.56
CA ALA A 108 -6.57 -18.04 -7.87
C ALA A 108 -6.26 -17.04 -9.00
N TRP A 109 -6.82 -15.84 -8.94
CA TRP A 109 -6.57 -14.75 -9.89
C TRP A 109 -5.09 -14.37 -9.93
N ALA A 110 -4.48 -14.14 -8.77
CA ALA A 110 -3.06 -13.82 -8.67
C ALA A 110 -2.15 -14.95 -9.18
N THR A 111 -2.58 -16.20 -8.99
CA THR A 111 -1.86 -17.38 -9.49
C THR A 111 -1.94 -17.50 -11.01
N ARG A 112 -3.13 -17.26 -11.58
CA ARG A 112 -3.37 -17.34 -13.03
C ARG A 112 -2.76 -16.17 -13.80
N HIS A 113 -2.70 -14.99 -13.19
CA HIS A 113 -2.19 -13.76 -13.79
C HIS A 113 -0.99 -13.23 -13.01
N PRO A 114 0.16 -13.93 -13.04
CA PRO A 114 1.33 -13.54 -12.27
C PRO A 114 1.85 -12.15 -12.65
N ALA A 115 1.70 -11.74 -13.92
CA ALA A 115 2.12 -10.41 -14.43
C ALA A 115 1.34 -9.23 -13.83
N LEU A 116 0.16 -9.48 -13.28
CA LEU A 116 -0.73 -8.46 -12.72
C LEU A 116 -0.87 -8.58 -11.20
N GLY A 117 -0.27 -9.61 -10.59
CA GLY A 117 -0.29 -9.84 -9.15
C GLY A 117 1.03 -9.45 -8.46
N CYS A 118 0.95 -9.07 -7.19
CA CYS A 118 2.12 -8.92 -6.30
C CYS A 118 2.94 -10.22 -6.12
N ASN A 119 2.40 -11.35 -6.58
CA ASN A 119 2.98 -12.69 -6.47
C ASN A 119 3.80 -13.10 -7.71
N HIS A 120 4.12 -12.17 -8.62
CA HIS A 120 4.98 -12.44 -9.77
C HIS A 120 6.31 -13.09 -9.31
N PRO A 121 6.79 -14.18 -9.95
CA PRO A 121 8.04 -14.85 -9.57
C PRO A 121 9.28 -13.96 -9.53
N ARG A 122 9.32 -12.86 -10.31
CA ARG A 122 10.35 -11.81 -10.19
C ARG A 122 10.37 -11.17 -8.78
N TYR A 123 9.22 -10.86 -8.21
CA TYR A 123 9.15 -10.24 -6.87
C TYR A 123 9.58 -11.19 -5.74
N ARG A 124 9.41 -12.50 -5.94
CA ARG A 124 9.79 -13.54 -4.96
C ARG A 124 11.29 -13.88 -4.98
N LYS A 125 11.93 -13.85 -6.16
CA LYS A 125 13.35 -14.21 -6.30
C LYS A 125 14.31 -13.08 -5.88
N ASP A 126 13.86 -11.84 -5.89
CA ASP A 126 14.71 -10.67 -5.64
C ASP A 126 14.72 -10.20 -4.18
N ALA A 127 13.97 -10.83 -3.26
CA ALA A 127 14.00 -10.50 -1.84
C ALA A 127 15.41 -10.67 -1.22
N ALA A 128 16.22 -11.57 -1.78
CA ALA A 128 17.62 -11.79 -1.41
C ALA A 128 18.62 -10.93 -2.22
N ARG A 129 18.17 -10.17 -3.24
CA ARG A 129 19.01 -9.35 -4.13
C ARG A 129 18.58 -7.88 -4.08
N ARG A 130 18.47 -7.31 -2.87
CA ARG A 130 18.09 -5.90 -2.64
C ARG A 130 19.28 -4.97 -2.36
N GLU A 131 20.42 -5.24 -2.98
CA GLU A 131 21.46 -4.24 -3.20
C GLU A 131 21.36 -3.78 -4.66
N SER A 132 20.50 -2.80 -4.98
CA SER A 132 20.55 -2.18 -6.32
C SER A 132 19.87 -0.83 -6.48
N TYR A 133 19.18 -0.30 -5.47
CA TYR A 133 18.62 1.05 -5.56
C TYR A 133 18.95 1.88 -4.33
N ILE A 134 20.23 1.91 -3.97
CA ILE A 134 20.84 3.16 -3.54
C ILE A 134 21.35 3.74 -4.85
N LEU A 135 20.73 4.82 -5.36
CA LEU A 135 21.43 5.66 -6.33
C LEU A 135 22.71 6.10 -5.62
N ARG A 136 23.83 5.41 -5.86
CA ARG A 136 25.16 5.92 -5.53
C ARG A 136 25.32 7.18 -6.38
N GLY A 137 25.04 8.32 -5.78
CA GLY A 137 25.39 9.61 -6.35
C GLY A 137 26.90 9.76 -6.27
N ASP A 138 27.63 9.11 -7.17
CA ASP A 138 29.06 9.33 -7.33
C ASP A 138 29.26 10.57 -8.20
N ALA A 139 28.84 11.74 -7.68
CA ALA A 139 29.10 13.04 -8.30
C ALA A 139 30.57 13.48 -8.16
N GLU A 140 31.37 12.80 -7.32
CA GLU A 140 32.77 13.18 -7.07
C GLU A 140 33.79 12.49 -8.00
N SER A 141 33.39 11.51 -8.80
CA SER A 141 34.35 10.77 -9.66
C SER A 141 34.54 11.35 -11.06
N ARG A 142 33.75 12.37 -11.45
CA ARG A 142 33.87 13.04 -12.76
C ARG A 142 34.78 14.28 -12.74
N ILE A 143 34.95 14.93 -11.59
CA ILE A 143 35.77 16.15 -11.48
C ILE A 143 37.28 15.84 -11.49
N SER A 144 37.69 14.61 -11.14
CA SER A 144 39.11 14.23 -11.12
C SER A 144 39.70 13.83 -12.48
N ARG A 145 38.87 13.60 -13.51
CA ARG A 145 39.33 13.20 -14.86
C ARG A 145 39.49 14.37 -15.84
N GLU A 146 39.03 15.56 -15.50
CA GLU A 146 39.20 16.76 -16.35
C GLU A 146 40.48 17.54 -16.02
N ASN A 147 41.16 17.26 -14.89
CA ASN A 147 42.35 18.02 -14.44
C ASN A 147 43.70 17.28 -14.58
N THR A 148 43.79 16.24 -15.42
CA THR A 148 45.07 15.54 -15.71
C THR A 148 45.40 15.43 -17.19
N ALA A 149 44.83 16.30 -18.02
CA ALA A 149 45.29 16.54 -19.38
C ALA A 149 45.99 17.92 -19.46
N CYS A 150 47.26 17.94 -19.09
CA CYS A 150 48.25 18.91 -19.55
C CYS A 150 49.63 18.23 -19.59
#